data_AF-A0A7W0WZK5-F1
#
_entry.id   AF-A0A7W0WZK5-F1
#
_cell.length_a   1.000
_cell.length_b   1.000
_cell.length_c   1.000
_cell.angle_alpha   90.00
_cell.angle_beta   90.00
_cell.angle_gamma   90.00
#
_symmetry.space_group_name_H-M   'P 1'
#
loop_
_entity.id
_entity.type
_entity.pdbx_description
1 polymer ?
#
loop_
_entity_poly.entity_id
_entity_poly.type
_entity_poly.pdbx_seq_one_letter_code
_entity_poly.pdbx_strand_id
1 'polypeptide(L)'
;MGFLGVHDGQMATYVFVSWWAKLYELNHFLFKRPRGESGNFAPVGAGLFGCTWDLSVIAFERDAWISSMTGGAPDVERYLAQHLHANT
;
A
#
# COMPACT_ATOMS: atom_id res chain seq x y z
N MET A 1 3.88 10.96 -4.08
CA MET A 1 3.18 10.64 -2.81
C MET A 1 3.02 9.15 -2.71
N GLY A 2 2.74 8.62 -1.51
CA GLY A 2 2.65 7.19 -1.30
C GLY A 2 2.07 6.86 0.07
N PHE A 3 2.01 5.57 0.35
CA PHE A 3 1.40 4.99 1.54
C PHE A 3 2.22 3.81 2.06
N LEU A 4 2.11 3.57 3.35
CA LEU A 4 2.75 2.47 4.06
C LEU A 4 1.65 1.59 4.66
N GLY A 5 1.72 0.29 4.41
CA GLY A 5 0.86 -0.71 5.06
C GLY A 5 1.65 -1.58 6.03
N VAL A 6 1.04 -1.89 7.17
CA VAL A 6 1.52 -2.91 8.11
C VAL A 6 0.42 -3.95 8.28
N HIS A 7 0.73 -5.20 7.97
CA HIS A 7 -0.22 -6.31 8.01
C HIS A 7 0.33 -7.38 8.95
N ASP A 8 -0.34 -7.58 10.09
CA ASP A 8 -0.04 -8.69 10.98
C ASP A 8 -0.70 -9.98 10.47
N GLY A 9 0.02 -10.69 9.61
CA GLY A 9 -0.43 -11.96 9.06
C GLY A 9 -0.24 -13.12 10.04
N GLN A 10 -0.94 -14.22 9.76
CA GLN A 10 -0.87 -15.44 10.58
C GLN A 10 0.56 -16.02 10.67
N MET A 11 1.31 -15.98 9.56
CA MET A 11 2.65 -16.59 9.47
C MET A 11 3.79 -15.57 9.62
N ALA A 12 3.53 -14.30 9.34
CA ALA A 12 4.53 -13.24 9.32
C ALA A 12 3.85 -11.88 9.42
N THR A 13 4.58 -10.88 9.93
CA THR A 13 4.22 -9.48 9.74
C THR A 13 4.78 -9.01 8.40
N TYR A 14 3.95 -8.34 7.62
CA TYR A 14 4.32 -7.74 6.34
C TYR A 14 4.30 -6.22 6.46
N VAL A 15 5.25 -5.57 5.82
CA VAL A 15 5.29 -4.13 5.65
C VAL A 15 5.46 -3.85 4.18
N PHE A 16 4.60 -3.02 3.61
CA PHE A 16 4.79 -2.55 2.24
C PHE A 16 4.88 -1.04 2.16
N VAL A 17 5.79 -0.56 1.31
CA VAL A 17 5.95 0.84 0.96
C VAL A 17 5.57 1.00 -0.51
N SER A 18 4.52 1.76 -0.77
CA SER A 18 4.01 1.99 -2.12
C SER A 18 4.06 3.48 -2.44
N TRP A 19 4.52 3.86 -3.63
CA TRP A 19 4.51 5.26 -4.04
C TRP A 19 4.20 5.41 -5.53
N TRP A 20 3.34 6.38 -5.82
CA TRP A 20 3.00 6.74 -7.18
C TRP A 20 4.21 7.37 -7.84
N ALA A 21 4.69 6.75 -8.91
CA ALA A 21 5.63 7.35 -9.83
C ALA A 21 4.85 7.91 -11.02
N LYS A 22 5.15 9.17 -11.36
CA LYS A 22 4.41 9.91 -12.37
C LYS A 22 2.91 9.92 -12.04
N LEU A 23 2.05 9.59 -13.00
CA LEU A 23 0.59 9.65 -12.88
C LEU A 23 -0.08 8.28 -12.78
N TYR A 24 0.52 7.21 -13.32
CA TYR A 24 -0.19 5.95 -13.55
C TYR A 24 0.52 4.71 -12.99
N GLU A 25 1.77 4.86 -12.56
CA GLU A 25 2.59 3.74 -12.12
C GLU A 25 2.72 3.73 -10.58
N LEU A 26 2.53 2.55 -9.98
CA LEU A 26 2.76 2.34 -8.55
C LEU A 26 4.05 1.54 -8.36
N ASN A 27 5.06 2.15 -7.74
CA ASN A 27 6.16 1.38 -7.20
C ASN A 27 5.75 0.75 -5.88
N HIS A 28 6.30 -0.43 -5.60
CA HIS A 28 5.91 -1.22 -4.45
C HIS A 28 7.10 -2.05 -3.95
N PHE A 29 7.44 -1.88 -2.67
CA PHE A 29 8.37 -2.76 -1.97
C PHE A 29 7.64 -3.46 -0.82
N LEU A 30 7.79 -4.78 -0.78
CA LEU A 30 7.24 -5.63 0.25
C LEU A 30 8.37 -6.18 1.11
N PHE A 31 8.21 -6.10 2.42
CA PHE A 31 9.09 -6.67 3.41
C PHE A 31 8.30 -7.60 4.31
N LYS A 32 8.97 -8.63 4.85
CA LYS A 32 8.37 -9.54 5.83
C LYS A 32 9.30 -9.80 7.00
N ARG A 33 8.69 -10.12 8.14
CA ARG A 33 9.35 -10.73 9.28
C ARG A 33 8.53 -11.93 9.75
N PRO A 34 9.08 -13.16 9.75
CA PRO A 34 8.37 -14.34 10.24
C PRO A 34 7.86 -14.16 11.67
N ARG A 35 6.69 -14.73 11.97
CA ARG A 35 6.10 -14.67 13.31
C ARG A 35 6.99 -15.43 14.29
N GLY A 36 7.23 -14.85 15.46
CA GLY A 36 8.08 -15.43 16.51
C GLY A 36 9.57 -15.08 16.39
N GLU A 37 9.99 -14.38 15.34
CA GLU A 37 11.36 -13.88 15.20
C GLU A 37 11.46 -12.41 15.64
N SER A 38 12.49 -12.07 16.42
CA SER A 38 12.76 -10.70 16.90
C SER A 38 13.70 -9.91 15.97
N GLY A 39 13.83 -10.31 14.71
CA GLY A 39 14.75 -9.72 13.74
C GLY A 39 14.22 -8.50 12.98
N ASN A 40 15.03 -8.02 12.05
CA ASN A 40 14.66 -6.98 11.09
C ASN A 40 13.72 -7.53 10.01
N PHE A 41 12.94 -6.64 9.39
CA PHE A 41 12.21 -6.96 8.17
C PHE A 41 13.18 -7.21 7.01
N ALA A 42 12.92 -8.26 6.23
CA ALA A 42 13.69 -8.59 5.03
C ALA A 42 12.85 -8.35 3.77
N PRO A 43 13.45 -7.89 2.66
CA PRO A 43 12.73 -7.71 1.41
C PRO A 43 12.18 -9.05 0.91
N VAL A 44 10.93 -9.03 0.46
CA VAL A 44 10.34 -10.14 -0.28
C VAL A 44 10.82 -10.07 -1.72
N GLY A 45 11.28 -11.20 -2.26
CA GLY A 45 11.74 -11.30 -3.64
C GLY A 45 10.62 -11.05 -4.66
N ALA A 46 10.97 -11.15 -5.95
CA ALA A 46 10.02 -10.92 -7.04
C ALA A 46 8.81 -11.89 -6.99
N GLY A 47 7.64 -11.37 -7.34
CA GLY A 47 6.41 -12.16 -7.58
C GLY A 47 5.30 -11.95 -6.55
N LEU A 48 5.63 -11.83 -5.26
CA LEU A 48 4.60 -11.57 -4.24
C LEU A 48 4.34 -10.07 -4.10
N PHE A 49 3.09 -9.67 -4.29
CA PHE A 49 2.66 -8.26 -4.19
C PHE A 49 1.88 -7.97 -2.90
N GLY A 50 0.94 -8.83 -2.51
CA GLY A 50 0.15 -8.67 -1.29
C GLY A 50 -0.92 -9.74 -1.16
N CYS A 51 -1.51 -9.87 0.02
CA CYS A 51 -2.68 -10.74 0.21
C CYS A 51 -3.97 -10.05 -0.26
N THR A 52 -5.09 -10.77 -0.22
CA THR A 52 -6.42 -10.23 -0.57
C THR A 52 -6.82 -8.98 0.23
N TRP A 53 -6.38 -8.87 1.49
CA TRP A 53 -6.62 -7.71 2.34
C TRP A 53 -5.72 -6.52 1.96
N ASP A 54 -4.43 -6.76 1.73
CA ASP A 54 -3.50 -5.74 1.24
C ASP A 54 -3.98 -5.16 -0.10
N LEU A 55 -4.48 -6.02 -1.00
CA LEU A 55 -5.04 -5.64 -2.29
C LEU A 55 -6.26 -4.73 -2.16
N SER A 56 -7.04 -4.85 -1.08
CA SER A 56 -8.19 -3.97 -0.83
C SER A 56 -7.74 -2.55 -0.48
N VAL A 57 -6.67 -2.41 0.32
CA VAL A 57 -6.05 -1.12 0.62
C VAL A 57 -5.44 -0.50 -0.65
N ILE A 58 -4.74 -1.29 -1.44
CA ILE A 58 -4.11 -0.82 -2.70
C ILE A 58 -5.17 -0.41 -3.72
N ALA A 59 -6.30 -1.11 -3.80
CA ALA A 59 -7.42 -0.73 -4.66
C ALA A 59 -8.03 0.62 -4.22
N PHE A 60 -8.23 0.83 -2.92
CA PHE A 60 -8.68 2.12 -2.38
C PHE A 60 -7.71 3.24 -2.74
N GLU A 61 -6.41 3.04 -2.51
CA GLU A 61 -5.37 4.02 -2.83
C GLU A 61 -5.35 4.39 -4.32
N ARG A 62 -5.53 3.40 -5.20
CA ARG A 62 -5.68 3.64 -6.65
C ARG A 62 -6.86 4.55 -6.94
N ASP A 63 -8.02 4.28 -6.34
CA ASP A 63 -9.25 5.05 -6.62
C ASP A 63 -9.17 6.47 -6.05
N ALA A 64 -8.60 6.62 -4.86
CA ALA A 64 -8.28 7.91 -4.26
C ALA A 64 -7.33 8.71 -5.17
N TRP A 65 -6.28 8.08 -5.69
CA TRP A 65 -5.32 8.70 -6.60
C TRP A 65 -5.97 9.11 -7.92
N ILE A 66 -6.71 8.20 -8.58
CA ILE A 66 -7.38 8.50 -9.85
C ILE A 66 -8.35 9.68 -9.69
N SER A 67 -9.21 9.63 -8.67
CA SER A 67 -10.25 10.65 -8.48
C SER A 67 -9.74 12.04 -8.10
N SER A 68 -8.50 12.12 -7.58
CA SER A 68 -7.93 13.37 -7.05
C SER A 68 -6.78 13.90 -7.90
N MET A 69 -5.95 13.02 -8.47
CA MET A 69 -4.70 13.38 -9.14
C MET A 69 -4.76 13.22 -10.65
N THR A 70 -5.69 12.42 -11.21
CA THR A 70 -5.79 12.22 -12.66
C THR A 70 -6.87 13.13 -13.24
N GLY A 71 -6.45 14.19 -13.94
CA GLY A 71 -7.34 15.20 -14.51
C GLY A 71 -6.61 16.50 -14.85
N GLY A 72 -7.33 17.50 -15.34
CA GLY A 72 -6.76 18.81 -15.71
C GLY A 72 -6.32 19.68 -14.53
N ALA A 73 -6.73 19.34 -13.31
CA ALA A 73 -6.37 20.02 -12.08
C ALA A 73 -6.17 19.00 -10.95
N PRO A 74 -4.94 18.49 -10.74
CA PRO A 74 -4.61 17.63 -9.61
C PRO A 74 -4.85 18.31 -8.27
N ASP A 75 -5.52 17.61 -7.35
CA ASP A 75 -5.86 18.08 -6.01
C ASP A 75 -5.25 17.15 -4.95
N VAL A 76 -4.13 17.61 -4.39
CA VAL A 76 -3.35 16.86 -3.40
C VAL A 76 -4.09 16.76 -2.06
N GLU A 77 -4.73 17.85 -1.62
CA GLU A 77 -5.44 17.89 -0.35
C GLU A 77 -6.63 16.94 -0.37
N ARG A 78 -7.33 16.86 -1.51
CA ARG A 78 -8.39 15.88 -1.71
C ARG A 78 -7.89 14.44 -1.60
N TYR A 79 -6.71 14.13 -2.15
CA TYR A 79 -6.12 12.79 -2.02
C TYR A 79 -5.79 12.46 -0.56
N LEU A 80 -5.12 13.38 0.15
CA LEU A 80 -4.70 13.19 1.54
C LEU A 80 -5.88 13.11 2.52
N ALA A 81 -7.04 13.68 2.17
CA ALA A 81 -8.26 13.62 2.97
C ALA A 81 -9.09 12.34 2.77
N GLN A 82 -8.69 11.43 1.87
CA GLN A 82 -9.41 10.16 1.66
C GLN A 82 -9.16 9.20 2.82
N HIS A 83 -10.21 8.47 3.22
CA HIS A 83 -10.10 7.43 4.25
C HIS A 83 -10.81 6.15 3.81
N LEU A 84 -10.14 5.03 4.01
CA LEU A 84 -10.76 3.71 3.88
C LEU A 84 -11.48 3.36 5.18
N HIS A 85 -12.79 3.20 5.11
CA HIS A 85 -13.59 2.69 6.21
C HIS A 85 -13.83 1.20 6.01
N ALA A 86 -13.10 0.36 6.74
CA ALA A 86 -13.32 -1.08 6.72
C ALA A 86 -14.52 -1.43 7.62
N ASN A 87 -15.54 -2.09 7.06
CA ASN A 87 -16.57 -2.73 7.86
C ASN A 87 -15.96 -4.01 8.47
N THR A 88 -15.80 -4.02 9.79
CA THR A 88 -15.36 -5.19 10.58
C THR A 88 -16.45 -6.24 10.70
#